data_AF-A0A174GX38-F1
#
_entry.id   AF-A0A174GX38-F1
#
_cell.length_a   1.000
_cell.length_b   1.000
_cell.length_c   1.000
_cell.angle_alpha   90.00
_cell.angle_beta   90.00
_cell.angle_gamma   90.00
#
_symmetry.space_group_name_H-M   'P 1'
#
loop_
_entity.id
_entity.type
_entity.pdbx_description
1 polymer ?
#
loop_
_entity_poly.entity_id
_entity_poly.type
_entity_poly.pdbx_seq_one_letter_code
_entity_poly.pdbx_strand_id
1 'polypeptide(L)'
;MGIFGRIDTFITWFDGVVWGLPFPPVVASFALMICLVFFAFTTILGWDYYGERCLEYLFNKNMKAVRAYRWLYIICVFIGPYMTVAAVWNIADIFNALMAIPNLIALLALSKVIVKETKAFTEKLNVEEKNQRILKGMNAENA
;
A
#
# COMPACT_ATOMS: atom_id res chain seq x y z
N MET A 1 7.90 21.95 10.53
CA MET A 1 7.00 21.13 11.37
C MET A 1 7.22 19.67 10.99
N GLY A 2 8.15 18.99 11.67
CA GLY A 2 8.61 17.65 11.28
C GLY A 2 7.58 16.55 11.58
N ILE A 3 7.88 15.32 11.19
CA ILE A 3 7.00 14.14 11.35
C ILE A 3 6.65 13.86 12.83
N PHE A 4 7.51 14.26 13.77
CA PHE A 4 7.18 14.26 15.20
C PHE A 4 5.96 15.11 15.54
N GLY A 5 5.83 16.30 14.92
CA GLY A 5 4.63 17.12 15.10
C GLY A 5 3.36 16.47 14.54
N ARG A 6 3.48 15.57 13.54
CA ARG A 6 2.33 14.80 13.04
C ARG A 6 1.92 13.70 14.01
N ILE A 7 2.85 13.12 14.75
CA ILE A 7 2.55 12.08 15.76
C ILE A 7 1.79 12.70 16.94
N ASP A 8 2.25 13.84 17.46
CA ASP A 8 1.53 14.53 18.54
C ASP A 8 0.13 14.98 18.08
N THR A 9 0.02 15.46 16.84
CA THR A 9 -1.27 15.81 16.22
C THR A 9 -2.16 14.57 16.01
N PHE A 10 -1.57 13.43 15.67
CA PHE A 10 -2.29 12.18 15.51
C PHE A 10 -2.78 11.62 16.84
N ILE A 11 -1.96 11.66 17.89
CA ILE A 11 -2.33 11.21 19.23
C ILE A 11 -3.46 12.08 19.78
N THR A 12 -3.35 13.40 19.64
CA THR A 12 -4.42 14.33 20.06
C THR A 12 -5.70 14.17 19.24
N TRP A 13 -5.59 13.89 17.94
CA TRP A 13 -6.74 13.52 17.12
C TRP A 13 -7.37 12.19 17.57
N PHE A 14 -6.53 11.20 17.92
CA PHE A 14 -6.96 9.88 18.37
C PHE A 14 -7.70 9.97 19.71
N ASP A 15 -7.20 10.77 20.65
CA ASP A 15 -7.90 11.09 21.89
C ASP A 15 -9.26 11.74 21.58
N GLY A 16 -9.30 12.68 20.63
CA GLY A 16 -10.54 13.30 20.16
C GLY A 16 -11.56 12.28 19.61
N VAL A 17 -11.12 11.25 18.90
CA VAL A 17 -11.99 10.16 18.42
C VAL A 17 -12.51 9.31 19.57
N VAL A 18 -11.66 8.95 20.54
CA VAL A 18 -12.06 8.15 21.70
C VAL A 18 -13.10 8.88 22.55
N TRP A 19 -12.93 10.19 22.75
CA TRP A 19 -13.87 11.02 23.50
C TRP A 19 -15.14 11.38 22.70
N GLY A 20 -15.09 11.31 21.37
CA GLY A 20 -16.23 11.60 20.49
C GLY A 20 -17.20 10.44 20.28
N LEU A 21 -16.86 9.23 20.72
CA LEU A 21 -17.71 8.04 20.58
C LEU A 21 -18.73 7.93 21.73
N PRO A 22 -19.97 7.46 21.47
CA PRO A 22 -21.00 7.31 22.49
C PRO A 22 -20.80 6.08 23.42
N PHE A 23 -19.58 5.51 23.45
CA PHE A 23 -19.23 4.33 24.22
C PHE A 23 -18.25 4.69 25.35
N PRO A 24 -18.15 3.88 26.42
CA PRO A 24 -17.14 4.10 27.45
C PRO A 24 -15.72 4.15 26.85
N PRO A 25 -14.86 5.13 27.23
CA PRO A 25 -13.53 5.31 26.64
C PRO A 25 -12.67 4.04 26.65
N VAL A 26 -12.80 3.23 27.70
CA VAL A 26 -12.08 1.95 27.83
C VAL A 26 -12.44 0.98 26.70
N VAL A 27 -13.74 0.88 26.36
CA VAL A 27 -14.21 -0.02 25.29
C VAL A 27 -13.77 0.49 23.92
N ALA A 28 -13.85 1.81 23.70
CA ALA A 28 -13.38 2.43 22.47
C ALA A 28 -11.88 2.21 22.24
N SER A 29 -11.04 2.44 23.26
CA SER A 29 -9.59 2.20 23.19
C SER A 29 -9.26 0.73 22.93
N PHE A 30 -9.97 -0.20 23.57
CA PHE A 30 -9.74 -1.63 23.36
C PHE A 30 -10.08 -2.08 21.93
N ALA A 31 -11.21 -1.60 21.39
CA ALA A 31 -11.61 -1.88 20.02
C ALA A 31 -10.59 -1.31 19.02
N LEU A 32 -10.15 -0.07 19.22
CA LEU A 32 -9.14 0.56 18.36
C LEU A 32 -7.78 -0.14 18.43
N MET A 33 -7.36 -0.61 19.61
CA MET A 33 -6.14 -1.40 19.77
C MET A 33 -6.20 -2.69 18.95
N ILE A 34 -7.32 -3.41 18.99
CA ILE A 34 -7.52 -4.63 18.19
C ILE A 34 -7.44 -4.30 16.69
N CYS A 35 -8.12 -3.24 16.25
CA CYS A 35 -8.05 -2.77 14.87
C CYS A 35 -6.60 -2.43 14.45
N LEU A 36 -5.85 -1.75 15.32
CA LEU A 36 -4.47 -1.35 15.06
C LEU A 36 -3.55 -2.56 14.94
N VAL A 37 -3.73 -3.59 15.76
CA VAL A 37 -2.97 -4.85 15.67
C VAL A 37 -3.20 -5.51 14.32
N PHE A 38 -4.45 -5.64 13.86
CA PHE A 38 -4.75 -6.21 12.54
C PHE A 38 -4.22 -5.34 11.39
N PHE A 39 -4.33 -4.02 11.50
CA PHE A 39 -3.81 -3.09 10.51
C PHE A 39 -2.28 -3.16 10.41
N ALA A 40 -1.58 -3.17 11.55
CA ALA A 40 -0.13 -3.32 11.59
C ALA A 40 0.30 -4.69 11.03
N PHE A 41 -0.38 -5.77 11.41
CA PHE A 41 -0.09 -7.11 10.93
C PHE A 41 -0.23 -7.24 9.40
N THR A 42 -1.34 -6.76 8.84
CA THR A 42 -1.56 -6.78 7.38
C THR A 42 -0.54 -5.92 6.65
N THR A 43 -0.14 -4.79 7.24
CA THR A 43 0.91 -3.92 6.69
C THR A 43 2.26 -4.64 6.65
N ILE A 44 2.67 -5.28 7.75
CA ILE A 44 3.91 -6.07 7.83
C ILE A 44 3.94 -7.15 6.75
N LEU A 45 2.85 -7.91 6.59
CA LEU A 45 2.76 -8.93 5.53
C LEU A 45 2.83 -8.34 4.12
N GLY A 46 2.19 -7.18 3.89
CA GLY A 46 2.26 -6.47 2.63
C GLY A 46 3.69 -6.09 2.27
N TRP A 47 4.42 -5.48 3.21
CA TRP A 47 5.81 -5.06 2.99
C TRP A 47 6.77 -6.24 2.82
N ASP A 48 6.59 -7.35 3.53
CA ASP A 48 7.36 -8.59 3.28
C ASP A 48 7.17 -9.07 1.84
N TYR A 49 5.91 -9.13 1.36
CA TYR A 49 5.60 -9.56 0.00
C TYR A 49 6.19 -8.61 -1.06
N TYR A 50 6.05 -7.29 -0.88
CA TYR A 50 6.63 -6.31 -1.82
C TYR A 50 8.16 -6.46 -1.88
N GLY A 51 8.83 -6.60 -0.74
CA GLY A 51 10.26 -6.84 -0.68
C GLY A 51 10.68 -8.15 -1.35
N GLU A 52 9.93 -9.23 -1.12
CA GLU A 52 10.15 -10.53 -1.75
C GLU A 52 10.10 -10.43 -3.27
N ARG A 53 9.09 -9.76 -3.83
CA ARG A 53 8.95 -9.58 -5.30
C ARG A 53 10.10 -8.75 -5.88
N CYS A 54 10.55 -7.70 -5.19
CA CYS A 54 11.72 -6.91 -5.61
C CYS A 54 13.01 -7.75 -5.60
N LEU A 55 13.21 -8.58 -4.57
CA LEU A 55 14.36 -9.50 -4.52
C LEU A 55 14.29 -10.59 -5.58
N GLU A 56 13.12 -11.17 -5.83
CA GLU A 56 12.95 -12.17 -6.89
C GLU A 56 13.35 -11.61 -8.27
N TYR A 57 12.98 -10.36 -8.54
CA TYR A 57 13.37 -9.67 -9.76
C TYR A 57 14.88 -9.45 -9.85
N LEU A 58 15.52 -8.99 -8.77
CA LEU A 58 16.95 -8.70 -8.74
C LEU A 58 17.82 -9.97 -8.82
N PHE A 59 17.40 -11.05 -8.16
CA PHE A 59 18.12 -12.33 -8.09
C PHE A 59 17.62 -13.38 -9.08
N ASN A 60 16.90 -12.96 -10.13
CA ASN A 60 16.46 -13.79 -11.25
C ASN A 60 15.77 -15.10 -10.81
N LYS A 61 14.79 -14.99 -9.90
CA LYS A 61 13.99 -16.10 -9.32
C LYS A 61 14.77 -17.11 -8.47
N ASN A 62 15.89 -16.73 -7.87
CA ASN A 62 16.58 -17.62 -6.95
C ASN A 62 15.80 -17.78 -5.63
N MET A 63 15.07 -18.90 -5.50
CA MET A 63 14.26 -19.24 -4.31
C MET A 63 15.07 -19.29 -3.00
N LYS A 64 16.40 -19.46 -3.04
CA LYS A 64 17.24 -19.43 -1.83
C LYS A 64 17.37 -18.02 -1.26
N ALA A 65 17.51 -17.01 -2.12
CA ALA A 65 17.62 -15.60 -1.71
C ALA A 65 16.31 -15.10 -1.10
N VAL A 66 15.19 -15.49 -1.68
CA VAL A 66 13.83 -15.21 -1.17
C VAL A 66 13.63 -15.77 0.24
N ARG A 67 14.00 -17.04 0.45
CA ARG A 67 13.85 -17.67 1.77
C ARG A 67 14.75 -17.01 2.83
N ALA A 68 15.97 -16.62 2.46
CA ALA A 68 16.86 -15.88 3.35
C ALA A 68 16.30 -14.51 3.74
N TYR A 69 15.70 -13.79 2.78
CA TYR A 69 15.03 -12.52 3.04
C TYR A 69 13.89 -12.67 4.05
N ARG A 70 13.04 -13.69 3.91
CA ARG A 70 11.92 -13.92 4.84
C ARG A 70 12.41 -14.11 6.28
N TRP A 71 13.48 -14.88 6.49
CA TRP A 71 14.08 -15.05 7.82
C TRP A 71 14.65 -13.75 8.36
N LEU A 72 15.34 -12.97 7.52
CA LEU A 72 15.85 -11.66 7.91
C LEU A 72 14.72 -10.70 8.29
N TYR A 73 13.63 -10.68 7.52
CA TYR A 73 12.48 -9.82 7.75
C TYR A 73 11.80 -10.12 9.09
N ILE A 74 11.61 -11.39 9.43
CA ILE A 74 11.04 -11.80 10.73
C ILE A 74 11.92 -11.30 11.89
N ILE A 75 13.25 -11.40 11.77
CA ILE A 75 14.18 -10.89 12.78
C ILE A 75 14.08 -9.37 12.90
N CYS A 76 14.00 -8.64 11.78
CA CYS A 76 13.80 -7.19 11.79
C CYS A 76 12.48 -6.76 12.45
N VAL A 77 11.39 -7.48 12.19
CA VAL A 77 10.08 -7.23 12.85
C VAL A 77 10.18 -7.46 14.35
N PHE A 78 10.92 -8.47 14.78
CA PHE A 78 11.15 -8.73 16.21
C PHE A 78 11.98 -7.63 16.89
N ILE A 79 12.97 -7.06 16.19
CA ILE A 79 13.84 -5.99 16.72
C ILE A 79 13.14 -4.62 16.68
N GLY A 80 12.21 -4.40 15.74
CA GLY A 80 11.53 -3.12 15.51
C GLY A 80 10.99 -2.41 16.76
N PRO A 81 10.25 -3.10 17.67
CA PRO A 81 9.73 -2.50 18.90
C PRO A 81 10.80 -1.98 19.88
N TYR A 82 12.05 -2.44 19.77
CA TYR A 82 13.15 -2.02 20.63
C TYR A 82 13.90 -0.78 20.09
N MET A 83 13.61 -0.34 18.87
CA MET A 83 14.19 0.86 18.29
C MET A 83 13.42 2.11 18.72
N THR A 84 14.11 3.25 18.79
CA THR A 84 13.42 4.52 19.05
C THR A 84 12.52 4.86 17.87
N VAL A 85 11.32 5.36 18.18
CA VAL A 85 10.34 5.82 17.18
C VAL A 85 11.01 6.79 16.20
N ALA A 86 11.85 7.69 16.71
CA ALA A 86 12.65 8.61 15.93
C ALA A 86 13.54 7.96 14.87
N ALA A 87 14.31 6.95 15.26
CA ALA A 87 15.22 6.26 14.35
C ALA A 87 14.44 5.51 13.26
N VAL A 88 13.34 4.84 13.63
CA VAL A 88 12.51 4.07 12.68
C VAL A 88 11.93 4.98 11.60
N TRP A 89 11.38 6.14 11.97
CA TRP A 89 10.83 7.09 10.99
C TRP A 89 11.89 7.68 10.08
N ASN A 90 13.02 8.12 10.62
CA ASN A 90 14.10 8.69 9.80
C ASN A 90 14.62 7.66 8.78
N ILE A 91 14.78 6.41 9.18
CA ILE A 91 15.20 5.32 8.30
C ILE A 91 14.12 5.06 7.24
N ALA A 92 12.84 5.00 7.63
CA ALA A 92 11.73 4.80 6.72
C ALA A 92 11.61 5.92 5.66
N ASP A 93 11.79 7.17 6.05
CA ASP A 93 11.73 8.31 5.11
C ASP A 93 12.87 8.26 4.09
N ILE A 94 14.09 7.93 4.53
CA ILE A 94 15.25 7.80 3.63
C ILE A 94 15.01 6.68 2.60
N PHE A 95 14.57 5.50 3.04
CA PHE A 95 14.31 4.39 2.13
C PHE A 95 13.10 4.65 1.21
N ASN A 96 12.04 5.27 1.71
CA ASN A 96 10.89 5.66 0.89
C ASN A 96 11.28 6.71 -0.16
N ALA A 97 12.10 7.70 0.20
CA ALA A 97 12.62 8.67 -0.75
C ALA A 97 13.49 7.98 -1.82
N LEU A 98 14.38 7.08 -1.39
CA LEU A 98 15.25 6.33 -2.31
C LEU A 98 14.45 5.44 -3.28
N MET A 99 13.35 4.84 -2.84
CA MET A 99 12.44 4.05 -3.69
C MET A 99 11.60 4.94 -4.61
N ALA A 100 11.13 6.09 -4.11
CA ALA A 100 10.28 7.00 -4.85
C ALA A 100 11.02 7.69 -6.00
N ILE A 101 12.26 8.13 -5.79
CA ILE A 101 13.06 8.84 -6.81
C ILE A 101 13.12 8.10 -8.16
N PRO A 102 13.61 6.85 -8.25
CA PRO A 102 13.69 6.15 -9.54
C PRO A 102 12.30 5.88 -10.13
N ASN A 103 11.30 5.59 -9.31
CA ASN A 103 9.93 5.35 -9.78
C ASN A 103 9.31 6.62 -10.38
N LEU A 104 9.48 7.77 -9.73
CA LEU A 104 9.03 9.07 -10.23
C LEU A 104 9.72 9.46 -11.54
N ILE A 105 11.03 9.25 -11.65
CA ILE A 105 11.78 9.53 -12.89
C ILE A 105 11.25 8.64 -14.03
N ALA A 106 11.06 7.34 -13.77
CA ALA A 106 10.51 6.41 -14.75
C ALA A 106 9.10 6.81 -15.18
N LEU A 107 8.20 7.15 -14.25
CA LEU A 107 6.85 7.61 -14.55
C LEU A 107 6.82 8.89 -15.40
N LEU A 108 7.70 9.85 -15.11
CA LEU A 108 7.78 11.06 -15.91
C LEU A 108 8.27 10.77 -17.34
N ALA A 109 9.29 9.92 -17.49
CA ALA A 109 9.80 9.49 -18.79
C ALA A 109 8.76 8.68 -19.60
N LEU A 110 8.03 7.78 -18.93
CA LEU A 110 7.02 6.92 -19.55
C LEU A 110 5.63 7.55 -19.66
N SER A 111 5.43 8.76 -19.12
CA SER A 111 4.12 9.44 -19.08
C SER A 111 3.42 9.47 -20.45
N LYS A 112 4.18 9.74 -21.53
CA LYS A 112 3.66 9.74 -22.91
C LYS A 112 3.21 8.35 -23.36
N VAL A 113 3.92 7.30 -22.98
CA VAL A 113 3.58 5.91 -23.32
C VAL A 113 2.33 5.49 -22.55
N ILE A 114 2.26 5.79 -21.25
CA ILE A 114 1.09 5.48 -20.41
C ILE A 114 -0.16 6.15 -20.96
N VAL A 115 -0.10 7.45 -21.33
CA VAL A 115 -1.26 8.14 -21.92
C VAL A 115 -1.71 7.49 -23.24
N LYS A 116 -0.77 7.03 -24.08
CA LYS A 116 -1.09 6.34 -25.34
C LYS A 116 -1.79 5.00 -25.07
N GLU A 117 -1.24 4.18 -24.18
CA GLU A 117 -1.81 2.88 -23.83
C GLU A 117 -3.18 3.03 -23.14
N THR A 118 -3.34 4.01 -22.24
CA THR A 118 -4.63 4.30 -21.60
C THR A 118 -5.70 4.68 -22.63
N LYS A 119 -5.37 5.52 -23.62
CA LYS A 119 -6.32 5.87 -24.68
C LYS A 119 -6.71 4.65 -25.52
N ALA A 120 -5.74 3.83 -25.91
CA ALA A 120 -5.99 2.61 -26.66
C ALA A 120 -6.84 1.60 -25.88
N PHE A 121 -6.63 1.48 -24.56
CA PHE A 121 -7.42 0.61 -23.69
C PHE A 121 -8.87 1.11 -23.58
N THR A 122 -9.07 2.41 -23.35
CA THR A 122 -10.42 3.01 -23.29
C THR A 122 -11.18 2.88 -24.61
N GLU A 123 -10.49 3.03 -25.75
CA GLU A 123 -11.10 2.84 -27.06
C GLU A 123 -11.59 1.40 -27.26
N LYS A 124 -10.79 0.40 -26.87
CA LYS A 124 -11.21 -1.01 -26.89
C LYS A 124 -12.45 -1.27 -26.04
N LEU A 125 -12.49 -0.74 -24.82
CA LEU A 125 -13.66 -0.89 -23.94
C LEU A 125 -14.93 -0.29 -24.55
N ASN A 126 -14.84 0.88 -25.18
CA ASN A 126 -15.99 1.53 -25.82
C ASN A 126 -16.53 0.74 -27.01
N VAL A 127 -15.65 0.11 -27.81
CA VAL A 127 -16.05 -0.76 -28.93
C VAL A 127 -16.72 -2.02 -28.40
N GLU A 128 -16.17 -2.64 -27.36
CA GLU A 128 -16.74 -3.83 -26.71
C GLU A 128 -18.16 -3.53 -26.19
N GLU A 129 -18.34 -2.41 -25.47
CA GLU A 129 -19.66 -1.98 -24.99
C GLU A 129 -20.66 -1.74 -26.12
N LYS A 130 -20.24 -1.09 -27.21
CA LYS A 130 -21.11 -0.78 -28.34
C LYS A 130 -21.56 -2.07 -29.05
N ASN A 131 -20.64 -3.02 -29.25
CA ASN A 131 -20.95 -4.33 -29.81
C ASN A 131 -21.92 -5.11 -28.92
N GLN A 132 -21.72 -5.11 -27.60
CA GLN A 132 -22.64 -5.74 -26.65
C GLN A 132 -24.04 -5.12 -26.69
N ARG A 133 -24.15 -3.79 -26.84
CA ARG A 133 -25.45 -3.11 -27.00
C ARG A 133 -26.15 -3.47 -28.31
N ILE A 134 -25.40 -3.55 -29.42
CA ILE A 134 -25.94 -3.97 -30.72
C ILE A 134 -26.45 -5.42 -30.64
N LEU A 135 -25.67 -6.34 -30.07
CA LEU A 135 -26.07 -7.73 -29.91
C LEU A 135 -27.34 -7.88 -29.06
N LYS A 136 -27.46 -7.11 -27.97
CA LYS A 136 -28.69 -7.09 -27.14
C LYS A 136 -29.88 -6.50 -27.90
N GLY A 137 -29.69 -5.45 -28.69
CA GLY A 137 -30.75 -4.86 -29.52
C GLY A 137 -31.26 -5.83 -30.59
N MET A 138 -30.35 -6.52 -31.28
CA MET A 138 -30.71 -7.56 -32.26
C MET A 138 -31.48 -8.71 -31.62
N ASN A 139 -31.10 -9.14 -30.41
CA ASN A 139 -31.81 -10.21 -29.72
C ASN A 139 -33.19 -9.79 -29.20
N ALA A 140 -33.41 -8.50 -28.91
CA ALA A 140 -34.69 -7.96 -28.48
C ALA A 140 -35.68 -7.73 -29.63
N GLU A 141 -35.18 -7.45 -30.85
CA GLU A 141 -36.02 -7.32 -32.06
C GLU A 141 -36.44 -8.68 -32.63
N ASN A 142 -35.63 -9.73 -32.40
CA ASN A 142 -35.87 -11.09 -32.87
C ASN A 142 -36.65 -11.98 -31.88
N ALA A 143 -37.12 -11.45 -30.75
CA ALA A 143 -37.86 -12.15 -29.70
C ALA A 143 -39.32 -11.71 -29.67
#